data_AF-A0A9W8TTP8-F1
#
_entry.id   AF-A0A9W8TTP8-F1
#
_cell.length_a   1.000
_cell.length_b   1.000
_cell.length_c   1.000
_cell.angle_alpha   90.00
_cell.angle_beta   90.00
_cell.angle_gamma   90.00
#
_symmetry.space_group_name_H-M   'P 1'
#
loop_
_entity.id
_entity.type
_entity.pdbx_description
1 polymer ?
#
loop_
_entity_poly.entity_id
_entity_poly.type
_entity_poly.pdbx_seq_one_letter_code
_entity_poly.pdbx_strand_id
1 'polypeptide(L)'
;MSTDTPQVETLKHPDSTREKEFVELHEQIQTSVNLLDSLESFLSTFQKDLTAVSGQISELQDRSKDIDNRLKSRRKIEKPLSSLITDIIIPPSLATLILDTQVGEPWITAIDEFERHLEVVKARLRVKAARDLGDVVEGLRIVAATKLRVFFLALFQPIRNSVTTNMQVIQTSVLIKYRPLFAFLRRQAAPVAYELQRSYVGAARVYYETGFRRYTRSLGYIKVRTTEKFDLIVNESEKSDDIPLDLERLANAQFDGPSITLAYMGDDKTYKEHPEALFRSVMLVFMDNATAEYTFVKTFFTIDSIIPALDSQKSLLSPSSLLSPMERQSNAGSDYGGRSRVESASFAGALDSATNAAHEEQANVDAIWRQVFDPVLGYVQTFVKTVIEPPPPILPLLTMIRLTEHVVTEIENRACPPGVTFMFGLRLQMWPVFQKLMNDNIEALKKLAEGSTGGYFSRATVITEATVKSICNRYIRFFIAFVILTEKEDETMIFSNLLRMRQEVEKLIQRYTGQTSDAVARATAQSTFYEILLRNLNKEVQSVAHPKSQHELAYWAKLEEEARRKIISVQQTRTRR
;
A
#
# COMPACT_ATOMS: atom_id res chain seq x y z
N MET A 1 87.08 -25.48 -81.10
CA MET A 1 88.41 -25.88 -81.64
C MET A 1 88.44 -27.41 -81.68
N SER A 2 89.16 -28.04 -82.62
CA SER A 2 89.10 -29.49 -83.00
C SER A 2 90.00 -30.40 -82.13
N THR A 3 90.25 -31.71 -82.33
CA THR A 3 90.08 -32.77 -83.39
C THR A 3 90.46 -34.15 -82.75
N ASP A 4 90.31 -35.38 -83.30
CA ASP A 4 89.30 -36.07 -84.15
C ASP A 4 89.76 -37.56 -84.43
N THR A 5 88.88 -38.57 -84.29
CA THR A 5 88.94 -40.01 -84.75
C THR A 5 90.24 -40.86 -84.53
N PRO A 6 90.39 -42.18 -84.93
CA PRO A 6 89.48 -43.29 -85.40
C PRO A 6 89.67 -44.71 -84.72
N GLN A 7 89.12 -45.81 -85.32
CA GLN A 7 89.05 -47.26 -84.89
C GLN A 7 89.63 -48.28 -85.93
N VAL A 8 89.71 -49.62 -85.64
CA VAL A 8 89.84 -50.80 -86.59
C VAL A 8 89.21 -52.15 -86.05
N GLU A 9 88.96 -53.16 -86.93
CA GLU A 9 88.04 -54.36 -86.84
C GLU A 9 88.60 -55.83 -86.63
N THR A 10 87.98 -56.90 -87.22
CA THR A 10 87.42 -58.18 -86.61
C THR A 10 87.64 -59.53 -87.41
N LEU A 11 87.06 -60.73 -87.01
CA LEU A 11 86.84 -62.01 -87.82
C LEU A 11 85.98 -63.16 -87.12
N LYS A 12 85.53 -64.29 -87.80
CA LYS A 12 84.31 -65.15 -87.45
C LYS A 12 84.26 -66.68 -87.93
N HIS A 13 83.39 -67.59 -87.37
CA HIS A 13 83.01 -68.99 -87.86
C HIS A 13 81.63 -69.57 -87.29
N PRO A 14 81.08 -70.79 -87.64
CA PRO A 14 79.64 -71.18 -87.50
C PRO A 14 79.23 -72.55 -86.81
N ASP A 15 78.04 -72.65 -86.15
CA ASP A 15 77.44 -73.92 -85.61
C ASP A 15 75.87 -73.96 -85.56
N SER A 16 75.21 -73.29 -86.52
CA SER A 16 74.02 -72.46 -86.22
C SER A 16 72.60 -73.10 -86.18
N THR A 17 72.32 -74.36 -86.56
CA THR A 17 70.93 -74.79 -86.87
C THR A 17 70.11 -75.46 -85.78
N ARG A 18 70.69 -76.31 -84.91
CA ARG A 18 69.96 -76.81 -83.71
C ARG A 18 70.02 -75.82 -82.56
N GLU A 19 71.02 -74.93 -82.57
CA GLU A 19 71.01 -73.72 -81.77
C GLU A 19 69.74 -72.91 -82.05
N LYS A 20 69.36 -72.67 -83.32
CA LYS A 20 68.21 -71.83 -83.68
C LYS A 20 66.89 -72.17 -82.99
N GLU A 21 66.44 -73.42 -82.97
CA GLU A 21 65.15 -73.76 -82.33
C GLU A 21 65.22 -73.62 -80.80
N PHE A 22 66.34 -73.97 -80.17
CA PHE A 22 66.54 -73.74 -78.74
C PHE A 22 66.75 -72.25 -78.41
N VAL A 23 67.35 -71.48 -79.31
CA VAL A 23 67.54 -70.03 -79.22
C VAL A 23 66.22 -69.30 -79.43
N GLU A 24 65.36 -69.74 -80.36
CA GLU A 24 64.03 -69.17 -80.60
C GLU A 24 63.08 -69.48 -79.44
N LEU A 25 63.11 -70.70 -78.89
CA LEU A 25 62.39 -71.02 -77.65
C LEU A 25 62.97 -70.26 -76.45
N HIS A 26 64.29 -70.12 -76.35
CA HIS A 26 64.93 -69.30 -75.32
C HIS A 26 64.60 -67.81 -75.50
N GLU A 27 64.43 -67.31 -76.72
CA GLU A 27 64.01 -65.94 -77.04
C GLU A 27 62.52 -65.74 -76.72
N GLN A 28 61.66 -66.73 -76.94
CA GLN A 28 60.26 -66.71 -76.47
C GLN A 28 60.14 -66.78 -74.94
N ILE A 29 60.97 -67.59 -74.28
CA ILE A 29 61.04 -67.64 -72.81
C ILE A 29 61.63 -66.33 -72.28
N GLN A 30 62.70 -65.80 -72.88
CA GLN A 30 63.33 -64.55 -72.46
C GLN A 30 62.42 -63.35 -72.71
N THR A 31 61.66 -63.30 -73.80
CA THR A 31 60.63 -62.26 -74.00
C THR A 31 59.47 -62.41 -73.02
N SER A 32 59.07 -63.63 -72.66
CA SER A 32 58.08 -63.87 -71.59
C SER A 32 58.60 -63.49 -70.19
N VAL A 33 59.88 -63.74 -69.91
CA VAL A 33 60.57 -63.32 -68.67
C VAL A 33 60.74 -61.80 -68.65
N ASN A 34 61.17 -61.17 -69.73
CA ASN A 34 61.25 -59.71 -69.84
C ASN A 34 59.85 -59.07 -69.69
N LEU A 35 58.79 -59.71 -70.18
CA LEU A 35 57.41 -59.26 -69.97
C LEU A 35 56.98 -59.42 -68.50
N LEU A 36 57.38 -60.51 -67.85
CA LEU A 36 57.19 -60.73 -66.41
C LEU A 36 57.97 -59.72 -65.55
N ASP A 37 59.23 -59.43 -65.87
CA ASP A 37 60.06 -58.40 -65.23
C ASP A 37 59.46 -57.01 -65.46
N SER A 38 58.90 -56.74 -66.65
CA SER A 38 58.14 -55.51 -66.91
C SER A 38 56.86 -55.44 -66.10
N LEU A 39 56.18 -56.58 -65.87
CA LEU A 39 54.98 -56.68 -65.04
C LEU A 39 55.32 -56.52 -63.56
N GLU A 40 56.42 -57.10 -63.08
CA GLU A 40 56.94 -56.96 -61.72
C GLU A 40 57.40 -55.53 -61.44
N SER A 41 58.13 -54.92 -62.38
CA SER A 41 58.54 -53.50 -62.30
C SER A 41 57.32 -52.56 -62.30
N PHE A 42 56.32 -52.83 -63.16
CA PHE A 42 55.08 -52.07 -63.16
C PHE A 42 54.28 -52.25 -61.87
N LEU A 43 54.13 -53.48 -61.37
CA LEU A 43 53.46 -53.78 -60.10
C LEU A 43 54.20 -53.19 -58.89
N SER A 44 55.53 -53.23 -58.87
CA SER A 44 56.37 -52.62 -57.82
C SER A 44 56.21 -51.10 -57.81
N THR A 45 56.16 -50.48 -58.99
CA THR A 45 55.92 -49.04 -59.15
C THR A 45 54.49 -48.69 -58.72
N PHE A 46 53.49 -49.43 -59.20
CA PHE A 46 52.08 -49.26 -58.83
C PHE A 46 51.83 -49.48 -57.33
N GLN A 47 52.53 -50.41 -56.69
CA GLN A 47 52.48 -50.63 -55.24
C GLN A 47 53.14 -49.48 -54.47
N LYS A 48 54.28 -48.95 -54.94
CA LYS A 48 54.93 -47.77 -54.36
C LYS A 48 54.02 -46.53 -54.48
N ASP A 49 53.41 -46.32 -55.65
CA ASP A 49 52.48 -45.23 -55.90
C ASP A 49 51.21 -45.37 -55.06
N LEU A 50 50.61 -46.57 -54.97
CA LEU A 50 49.49 -46.82 -54.05
C LEU A 50 49.86 -46.58 -52.59
N THR A 51 51.08 -46.93 -52.17
CA THR A 51 51.55 -46.68 -50.80
C THR A 51 51.76 -45.19 -50.54
N ALA A 52 52.34 -44.46 -51.50
CA ALA A 52 52.53 -43.02 -51.43
C ALA A 52 51.19 -42.26 -51.44
N VAL A 53 50.27 -42.63 -52.34
CA VAL A 53 48.92 -42.06 -52.42
C VAL A 53 48.11 -42.41 -51.17
N SER A 54 48.18 -43.64 -50.66
CA SER A 54 47.52 -44.00 -49.38
C SER A 54 48.09 -43.23 -48.20
N GLY A 55 49.41 -42.99 -48.18
CA GLY A 55 50.07 -42.12 -47.20
C GLY A 55 49.57 -40.68 -47.27
N GLN A 56 49.51 -40.09 -48.47
CA GLN A 56 48.97 -38.75 -48.71
C GLN A 56 47.48 -38.64 -48.37
N ILE A 57 46.68 -39.66 -48.68
CA ILE A 57 45.26 -39.73 -48.31
C ILE A 57 45.10 -39.83 -46.79
N SER A 58 45.91 -40.64 -46.10
CA SER A 58 45.92 -40.70 -44.63
C SER A 58 46.30 -39.35 -44.03
N GLU A 59 47.36 -38.71 -44.52
CA GLU A 59 47.79 -37.40 -44.04
C GLU A 59 46.71 -36.34 -44.30
N LEU A 60 46.05 -36.35 -45.46
CA LEU A 60 44.94 -35.45 -45.78
C LEU A 60 43.72 -35.72 -44.89
N GLN A 61 43.40 -36.98 -44.59
CA GLN A 61 42.34 -37.35 -43.65
C GLN A 61 42.66 -36.90 -42.23
N ASP A 62 43.90 -37.03 -41.77
CA ASP A 62 44.31 -36.63 -40.42
C ASP A 62 44.38 -35.09 -40.29
N ARG A 63 44.85 -34.37 -41.32
CA ARG A 63 44.71 -32.92 -41.44
C ARG A 63 43.24 -32.49 -41.43
N SER A 64 42.36 -33.20 -42.15
CA SER A 64 40.92 -32.93 -42.17
C SER A 64 40.27 -33.13 -40.80
N LYS A 65 40.62 -34.22 -40.08
CA LYS A 65 40.18 -34.48 -38.69
C LYS A 65 40.68 -33.40 -37.73
N ASP A 66 41.93 -32.96 -37.83
CA ASP A 66 42.46 -31.86 -36.99
C ASP A 66 41.71 -30.54 -37.27
N ILE A 67 41.48 -30.20 -38.54
CA ILE A 67 40.69 -29.01 -38.92
C ILE A 67 39.25 -29.09 -38.38
N ASP A 68 38.58 -30.24 -38.52
CA ASP A 68 37.23 -30.45 -37.98
C ASP A 68 37.21 -30.39 -36.45
N ASN A 69 38.21 -30.94 -35.76
CA ASN A 69 38.36 -30.81 -34.31
C ASN A 69 38.59 -29.36 -33.87
N ARG A 70 39.41 -28.59 -34.61
CA ARG A 70 39.61 -27.15 -34.39
C ARG A 70 38.35 -26.33 -34.67
N LEU A 71 37.54 -26.71 -35.66
CA LEU A 71 36.26 -26.08 -35.96
C LEU A 71 35.26 -26.36 -34.83
N LYS A 72 35.15 -27.63 -34.40
CA LYS A 72 34.31 -28.05 -33.27
C LYS A 72 34.69 -27.36 -31.95
N SER A 73 35.98 -27.18 -31.66
CA SER A 73 36.42 -26.47 -30.46
C SER A 73 36.12 -24.96 -30.53
N ARG A 74 36.40 -24.31 -31.67
CA ARG A 74 36.04 -22.90 -31.90
C ARG A 74 34.54 -22.65 -31.79
N ARG A 75 33.71 -23.47 -32.43
CA ARG A 75 32.23 -23.35 -32.40
C ARG A 75 31.61 -23.55 -31.01
N LYS A 76 32.29 -24.32 -30.13
CA LYS A 76 31.91 -24.44 -28.70
C LYS A 76 32.22 -23.17 -27.91
N ILE A 77 33.27 -22.44 -28.25
CA ILE A 77 33.72 -21.20 -27.58
C ILE A 77 32.99 -19.97 -28.14
N GLU A 78 32.65 -19.97 -29.42
CA GLU A 78 31.92 -18.92 -30.14
C GLU A 78 30.59 -18.55 -29.46
N LYS A 79 29.79 -19.54 -29.05
CA LYS A 79 28.49 -19.29 -28.39
C LYS A 79 28.64 -18.55 -27.03
N PRO A 80 29.45 -19.03 -26.06
CA PRO A 80 29.74 -18.28 -24.83
C PRO A 80 30.34 -16.89 -25.07
N LEU A 81 31.27 -16.75 -26.03
CA LEU A 81 31.86 -15.44 -26.33
C LEU A 81 30.83 -14.48 -26.93
N SER A 82 29.99 -14.93 -27.86
CA SER A 82 28.92 -14.12 -28.43
C SER A 82 27.93 -13.67 -27.36
N SER A 83 27.53 -14.56 -26.43
CA SER A 83 26.69 -14.17 -25.29
C SER A 83 27.40 -13.14 -24.39
N LEU A 84 28.65 -13.40 -24.01
CA LEU A 84 29.44 -12.51 -23.16
C LEU A 84 29.60 -11.10 -23.77
N ILE A 85 29.78 -11.02 -25.09
CA ILE A 85 29.88 -9.77 -25.84
C ILE A 85 28.53 -9.05 -25.84
N THR A 86 27.42 -9.73 -26.14
CA THR A 86 26.07 -9.14 -26.10
C THR A 86 25.69 -8.66 -24.70
N ASP A 87 26.05 -9.39 -23.64
CA ASP A 87 25.71 -8.98 -22.27
C ASP A 87 26.52 -7.75 -21.79
N ILE A 88 27.76 -7.57 -22.27
CA ILE A 88 28.68 -6.50 -21.84
C ILE A 88 28.56 -5.23 -22.70
N ILE A 89 28.33 -5.36 -24.02
CA ILE A 89 28.25 -4.19 -24.90
C ILE A 89 26.96 -3.43 -24.64
N ILE A 90 27.10 -2.15 -24.28
CA ILE A 90 26.01 -1.18 -24.29
C ILE A 90 25.72 -0.81 -25.76
N PRO A 91 24.48 -0.96 -26.26
CA PRO A 91 24.12 -0.53 -27.60
C PRO A 91 24.40 0.97 -27.83
N PRO A 92 24.98 1.39 -28.96
CA PRO A 92 25.27 2.81 -29.21
C PRO A 92 23.99 3.67 -29.31
N SER A 93 22.87 3.07 -29.72
CA SER A 93 21.53 3.66 -29.68
C SER A 93 21.09 4.00 -28.24
N LEU A 94 21.42 3.14 -27.27
CA LEU A 94 21.09 3.37 -25.85
C LEU A 94 21.95 4.50 -25.27
N ALA A 95 23.23 4.54 -25.61
CA ALA A 95 24.13 5.63 -25.19
C ALA A 95 23.70 6.99 -25.78
N THR A 96 23.41 7.06 -27.09
CA THR A 96 22.92 8.30 -27.74
C THR A 96 21.56 8.73 -27.20
N LEU A 97 20.65 7.81 -26.89
CA LEU A 97 19.38 8.15 -26.24
C LEU A 97 19.61 8.83 -24.87
N ILE A 98 20.49 8.29 -24.03
CA ILE A 98 20.82 8.85 -22.71
C ILE A 98 21.57 10.19 -22.83
N LEU A 99 22.47 10.34 -23.80
CA LEU A 99 23.30 11.54 -23.97
C LEU A 99 22.55 12.70 -24.64
N ASP A 100 21.82 12.44 -25.73
CA ASP A 100 21.33 13.50 -26.62
C ASP A 100 19.85 13.87 -26.36
N THR A 101 19.04 12.96 -25.80
CA THR A 101 17.60 13.23 -25.57
C THR A 101 17.27 13.73 -24.18
N GLN A 102 16.08 14.32 -24.04
CA GLN A 102 15.50 14.69 -22.74
C GLN A 102 14.71 13.52 -22.15
N VAL A 103 14.62 13.48 -20.82
CA VAL A 103 13.90 12.42 -20.09
C VAL A 103 12.42 12.43 -20.46
N GLY A 104 11.89 11.25 -20.79
CA GLY A 104 10.50 11.05 -21.17
C GLY A 104 10.13 9.57 -21.17
N GLU A 105 9.05 9.19 -21.83
CA GLU A 105 8.58 7.80 -21.87
C GLU A 105 9.59 6.76 -22.39
N PRO A 106 10.36 6.98 -23.49
CA PRO A 106 11.32 5.97 -23.96
C PRO A 106 12.47 5.71 -22.98
N TRP A 107 12.71 6.62 -22.01
CA TRP A 107 13.70 6.40 -20.97
C TRP A 107 13.31 5.26 -20.01
N ILE A 108 12.03 4.92 -19.88
CA ILE A 108 11.57 3.88 -18.95
C ILE A 108 12.16 2.52 -19.36
N THR A 109 12.02 2.13 -20.62
CA THR A 109 12.57 0.87 -21.16
C THR A 109 14.10 0.94 -21.27
N ALA A 110 14.62 2.08 -21.71
CA ALA A 110 16.06 2.27 -21.89
C ALA A 110 16.85 2.18 -20.56
N ILE A 111 16.32 2.72 -19.48
CA ILE A 111 16.97 2.66 -18.16
C ILE A 111 16.90 1.25 -17.56
N ASP A 112 15.84 0.48 -17.81
CA ASP A 112 15.80 -0.95 -17.43
C ASP A 112 16.85 -1.79 -18.18
N GLU A 113 16.99 -1.57 -19.50
CA GLU A 113 18.04 -2.21 -20.31
C GLU A 113 19.44 -1.80 -19.85
N PHE A 114 19.67 -0.50 -19.62
CA PHE A 114 20.93 0.03 -19.11
C PHE A 114 21.29 -0.54 -17.73
N GLU A 115 20.32 -0.67 -16.81
CA GLU A 115 20.55 -1.21 -15.47
C GLU A 115 20.99 -2.69 -15.52
N ARG A 116 20.41 -3.49 -16.43
CA ARG A 116 20.83 -4.89 -16.64
C ARG A 116 22.30 -4.97 -17.09
N HIS A 117 22.70 -4.17 -18.08
CA HIS A 117 24.10 -4.12 -18.52
C HIS A 117 25.05 -3.66 -17.41
N LEU A 118 24.63 -2.66 -16.62
CA LEU A 118 25.40 -2.12 -15.51
C LEU A 118 25.68 -3.19 -14.43
N GLU A 119 24.67 -3.98 -14.05
CA GLU A 119 24.86 -5.09 -13.10
C GLU A 119 25.72 -6.24 -13.69
N VAL A 120 25.58 -6.57 -14.97
CA VAL A 120 26.46 -7.57 -15.62
C VAL A 120 27.93 -7.11 -15.63
N VAL A 121 28.19 -5.84 -15.95
CA VAL A 121 29.55 -5.27 -15.95
C VAL A 121 30.15 -5.30 -14.54
N LYS A 122 29.39 -4.91 -13.50
CA LYS A 122 29.79 -5.04 -12.10
C LYS A 122 30.08 -6.49 -11.69
N ALA A 123 29.27 -7.46 -12.11
CA ALA A 123 29.49 -8.87 -11.80
C ALA A 123 30.74 -9.44 -12.51
N ARG A 124 31.15 -8.88 -13.65
CA ARG A 124 32.20 -9.43 -14.52
C ARG A 124 33.52 -8.64 -14.54
N LEU A 125 33.83 -7.87 -13.48
CA LEU A 125 35.07 -7.07 -13.30
C LEU A 125 36.43 -7.80 -13.49
N ARG A 126 36.41 -9.14 -13.55
CA ARG A 126 37.59 -9.97 -13.90
C ARG A 126 37.91 -9.96 -15.40
N VAL A 127 36.95 -9.65 -16.26
CA VAL A 127 37.12 -9.57 -17.72
C VAL A 127 37.70 -8.20 -18.09
N LYS A 128 38.78 -8.17 -18.87
CA LYS A 128 39.43 -6.91 -19.27
C LYS A 128 38.45 -5.96 -19.97
N ALA A 129 37.67 -6.44 -20.93
CA ALA A 129 36.67 -5.63 -21.64
C ALA A 129 35.60 -5.01 -20.72
N ALA A 130 35.19 -5.71 -19.64
CA ALA A 130 34.25 -5.16 -18.66
C ALA A 130 34.90 -4.06 -17.79
N ARG A 131 36.21 -4.17 -17.52
CA ARG A 131 36.97 -3.12 -16.82
C ARG A 131 37.19 -1.90 -17.70
N ASP A 132 37.63 -2.11 -18.93
CA ASP A 132 37.88 -1.04 -19.91
C ASP A 132 36.59 -0.26 -20.24
N LEU A 133 35.42 -0.92 -20.20
CA LEU A 133 34.11 -0.28 -20.35
C LEU A 133 33.59 0.36 -19.05
N GLY A 134 34.11 -0.02 -17.88
CA GLY A 134 33.60 0.37 -16.57
C GLY A 134 33.49 1.88 -16.37
N ASP A 135 34.53 2.63 -16.73
CA ASP A 135 34.55 4.10 -16.65
C ASP A 135 33.50 4.75 -17.57
N VAL A 136 33.20 4.13 -18.72
CA VAL A 136 32.18 4.60 -19.66
C VAL A 136 30.77 4.33 -19.13
N VAL A 137 30.53 3.14 -18.57
CA VAL A 137 29.24 2.80 -17.92
C VAL A 137 28.99 3.74 -16.74
N GLU A 138 30.02 4.01 -15.93
CA GLU A 138 29.93 4.90 -14.77
C GLU A 138 29.70 6.36 -15.19
N GLY A 139 30.35 6.83 -16.26
CA GLY A 139 30.05 8.12 -16.88
C GLY A 139 28.60 8.23 -17.35
N LEU A 140 28.08 7.22 -18.06
CA LEU A 140 26.67 7.16 -18.47
C LEU A 140 25.71 7.12 -17.28
N ARG A 141 26.04 6.38 -16.21
CA ARG A 141 25.27 6.34 -14.95
C ARG A 141 25.17 7.74 -14.33
N ILE A 142 26.27 8.49 -14.28
CA ILE A 142 26.32 9.86 -13.74
C ILE A 142 25.48 10.81 -14.60
N VAL A 143 25.58 10.74 -15.93
CA VAL A 143 24.76 11.58 -16.83
C VAL A 143 23.28 11.25 -16.71
N ALA A 144 22.91 9.97 -16.72
CA ALA A 144 21.54 9.52 -16.52
C ALA A 144 20.98 10.00 -15.18
N ALA A 145 21.72 9.79 -14.08
CA ALA A 145 21.31 10.25 -12.75
C ALA A 145 21.13 11.77 -12.67
N THR A 146 22.01 12.54 -13.33
CA THR A 146 21.93 14.01 -13.39
C THR A 146 20.70 14.49 -14.15
N LYS A 147 20.40 13.89 -15.31
CA LYS A 147 19.20 14.20 -16.12
C LYS A 147 17.91 13.82 -15.39
N LEU A 148 17.85 12.62 -14.80
CA LEU A 148 16.71 12.16 -14.01
C LEU A 148 16.47 13.06 -12.79
N ARG A 149 17.53 13.54 -12.11
CA ARG A 149 17.44 14.51 -11.02
C ARG A 149 16.73 15.80 -11.46
N VAL A 150 17.18 16.40 -12.56
CA VAL A 150 16.57 17.64 -13.10
C VAL A 150 15.11 17.41 -13.48
N PHE A 151 14.81 16.27 -14.12
CA PHE A 151 13.45 15.87 -14.50
C PHE A 151 12.50 15.77 -13.30
N PHE A 152 12.84 14.99 -12.27
CA PHE A 152 11.99 14.85 -11.08
C PHE A 152 11.86 16.17 -10.30
N LEU A 153 12.94 16.96 -10.17
CA LEU A 153 12.85 18.28 -9.55
C LEU A 153 11.89 19.22 -10.30
N ALA A 154 11.85 19.16 -11.64
CA ALA A 154 10.89 19.91 -12.44
C ALA A 154 9.44 19.43 -12.21
N LEU A 155 9.20 18.11 -12.09
CA LEU A 155 7.88 17.56 -11.76
C LEU A 155 7.37 17.98 -10.36
N PHE A 156 8.27 18.28 -9.42
CA PHE A 156 7.89 18.75 -8.08
C PHE A 156 7.63 20.28 -7.99
N GLN A 157 8.04 21.07 -8.99
CA GLN A 157 7.82 22.53 -8.98
C GLN A 157 6.34 22.94 -8.92
N PRO A 158 5.39 22.34 -9.68
CA PRO A 158 3.98 22.73 -9.62
C PRO A 158 3.33 22.47 -8.25
N ILE A 159 3.75 21.41 -7.55
CA ILE A 159 3.29 21.08 -6.19
C ILE A 159 3.76 22.15 -5.20
N ARG A 160 5.03 22.57 -5.31
CA ARG A 160 5.63 23.58 -4.43
C ARG A 160 5.07 24.99 -4.66
N ASN A 161 4.80 25.34 -5.91
CA ASN A 161 4.54 26.73 -6.30
C ASN A 161 3.05 27.09 -6.32
N SER A 162 2.13 26.12 -6.43
CA SER A 162 0.69 26.40 -6.36
C SER A 162 -0.08 25.40 -5.50
N VAL A 163 -0.95 25.96 -4.65
CA VAL A 163 -1.91 25.25 -3.79
C VAL A 163 -3.18 24.84 -4.56
N THR A 164 -3.38 25.36 -5.78
CA THR A 164 -4.51 24.97 -6.66
C THR A 164 -4.17 23.80 -7.58
N THR A 165 -2.91 23.33 -7.55
CA THR A 165 -2.45 22.16 -8.30
C THR A 165 -3.17 20.91 -7.78
N ASN A 166 -3.78 20.12 -8.67
CA ASN A 166 -4.37 18.84 -8.26
C ASN A 166 -3.26 17.81 -7.98
N MET A 167 -2.87 17.73 -6.70
CA MET A 167 -1.84 16.82 -6.19
C MET A 167 -2.11 15.36 -6.59
N GLN A 168 -3.36 14.91 -6.48
CA GLN A 168 -3.75 13.53 -6.82
C GLN A 168 -3.50 13.19 -8.29
N VAL A 169 -3.77 14.12 -9.21
CA VAL A 169 -3.50 13.92 -10.64
C VAL A 169 -1.99 13.84 -10.90
N ILE A 170 -1.18 14.69 -10.28
CA ILE A 170 0.29 14.61 -10.44
C ILE A 170 0.83 13.30 -9.87
N GLN A 171 0.39 12.89 -8.69
CA GLN A 171 0.79 11.63 -8.05
C GLN A 171 0.42 10.42 -8.91
N THR A 172 -0.87 10.27 -9.24
CA THR A 172 -1.41 9.07 -9.89
C THR A 172 -1.05 8.99 -11.37
N SER A 173 -1.15 10.09 -12.11
CA SER A 173 -1.06 10.09 -13.58
C SER A 173 0.34 10.42 -14.10
N VAL A 174 1.14 11.18 -13.33
CA VAL A 174 2.48 11.63 -13.76
C VAL A 174 3.59 10.90 -13.01
N LEU A 175 3.62 10.97 -11.68
CA LEU A 175 4.74 10.44 -10.89
C LEU A 175 4.78 8.90 -10.91
N ILE A 176 3.65 8.21 -10.69
CA ILE A 176 3.62 6.73 -10.72
C ILE A 176 4.13 6.17 -12.06
N LYS A 177 3.85 6.82 -13.19
CA LYS A 177 4.34 6.40 -14.52
C LYS A 177 5.87 6.32 -14.59
N TYR A 178 6.57 7.22 -13.89
CA TYR A 178 8.04 7.27 -13.86
C TYR A 178 8.67 6.57 -12.64
N ARG A 179 7.89 5.79 -11.85
CA ARG A 179 8.40 4.98 -10.72
C ARG A 179 9.62 4.11 -11.10
N PRO A 180 9.71 3.44 -12.28
CA PRO A 180 10.90 2.66 -12.64
C PRO A 180 12.18 3.49 -12.74
N LEU A 181 12.09 4.77 -13.14
CA LEU A 181 13.24 5.67 -13.20
C LEU A 181 13.73 6.05 -11.79
N PHE A 182 12.81 6.22 -10.84
CA PHE A 182 13.17 6.42 -9.43
C PHE A 182 13.72 5.15 -8.78
N ALA A 183 13.20 3.97 -9.15
CA ALA A 183 13.75 2.68 -8.73
C ALA A 183 15.22 2.52 -9.12
N PHE A 184 15.56 2.79 -10.39
CA PHE A 184 16.94 2.85 -10.87
C PHE A 184 17.81 3.82 -10.06
N LEU A 185 17.34 5.06 -9.83
CA LEU A 185 18.08 6.03 -9.01
C LEU A 185 18.35 5.50 -7.61
N ARG A 186 17.40 4.81 -6.99
CA ARG A 186 17.56 4.32 -5.62
C ARG A 186 18.52 3.14 -5.52
N ARG A 187 18.62 2.29 -6.55
CA ARG A 187 19.60 1.19 -6.64
C ARG A 187 20.99 1.67 -7.06
N GLN A 188 21.08 2.53 -8.08
CA GLN A 188 22.33 2.90 -8.74
C GLN A 188 22.91 4.26 -8.32
N ALA A 189 22.11 5.13 -7.69
CA ALA A 189 22.48 6.51 -7.35
C ALA A 189 21.80 7.01 -6.06
N ALA A 190 21.80 6.19 -5.00
CA ALA A 190 21.06 6.43 -3.76
C ALA A 190 21.12 7.87 -3.20
N PRO A 191 22.26 8.61 -3.20
CA PRO A 191 22.28 10.02 -2.76
C PRO A 191 21.32 10.93 -3.52
N VAL A 192 21.17 10.72 -4.84
CA VAL A 192 20.22 11.47 -5.69
C VAL A 192 18.79 11.08 -5.37
N ALA A 193 18.51 9.79 -5.13
CA ALA A 193 17.18 9.34 -4.73
C ALA A 193 16.74 9.94 -3.39
N TYR A 194 17.63 10.00 -2.39
CA TYR A 194 17.35 10.65 -1.11
C TYR A 194 17.13 12.17 -1.25
N GLU A 195 17.88 12.84 -2.11
CA GLU A 195 17.66 14.27 -2.41
C GLU A 195 16.27 14.50 -3.03
N LEU A 196 15.90 13.69 -4.02
CA LEU A 196 14.59 13.78 -4.68
C LEU A 196 13.44 13.47 -3.71
N GLN A 197 13.56 12.43 -2.88
CA GLN A 197 12.59 12.11 -1.83
C GLN A 197 12.44 13.29 -0.87
N ARG A 198 13.54 13.88 -0.39
CA ARG A 198 13.50 15.06 0.49
C ARG A 198 12.89 16.28 -0.20
N SER A 199 13.15 16.49 -1.48
CA SER A 199 12.55 17.58 -2.27
C SER A 199 11.04 17.38 -2.47
N TYR A 200 10.60 16.14 -2.72
CA TYR A 200 9.18 15.79 -2.80
C TYR A 200 8.49 16.03 -1.45
N VAL A 201 9.04 15.48 -0.36
CA VAL A 201 8.50 15.65 1.01
C VAL A 201 8.39 17.13 1.37
N GLY A 202 9.40 17.95 1.03
CA GLY A 202 9.35 19.39 1.24
C GLY A 202 8.25 20.09 0.43
N ALA A 203 8.04 19.71 -0.83
CA ALA A 203 6.98 20.25 -1.68
C ALA A 203 5.58 19.85 -1.18
N ALA A 204 5.37 18.54 -0.91
CA ALA A 204 4.12 17.99 -0.39
C ALA A 204 3.76 18.61 0.96
N ARG A 205 4.72 18.73 1.89
CA ARG A 205 4.52 19.39 3.19
C ARG A 205 4.02 20.82 3.02
N VAL A 206 4.68 21.63 2.19
CA VAL A 206 4.28 23.04 1.94
C VAL A 206 2.88 23.13 1.30
N TYR A 207 2.57 22.23 0.36
CA TYR A 207 1.26 22.14 -0.28
C TYR A 207 0.15 21.86 0.75
N TYR A 208 0.25 20.74 1.48
CA TYR A 208 -0.77 20.35 2.46
C TYR A 208 -0.86 21.33 3.63
N GLU A 209 0.28 21.77 4.18
CA GLU A 209 0.31 22.76 5.26
C GLU A 209 -0.43 24.05 4.85
N THR A 210 -0.18 24.55 3.64
CA THR A 210 -0.82 25.78 3.16
C THR A 210 -2.30 25.58 2.86
N GLY A 211 -2.68 24.44 2.30
CA GLY A 211 -4.08 24.05 2.08
C GLY A 211 -4.87 23.99 3.39
N PHE A 212 -4.43 23.14 4.34
CA PHE A 212 -5.12 22.96 5.62
C PHE A 212 -5.11 24.21 6.49
N ARG A 213 -4.03 25.01 6.50
CA ARG A 213 -4.01 26.32 7.20
C ARG A 213 -5.06 27.29 6.64
N ARG A 214 -5.21 27.37 5.31
CA ARG A 214 -6.23 28.24 4.69
C ARG A 214 -7.64 27.72 4.97
N TYR A 215 -7.84 26.42 4.83
CA TYR A 215 -9.13 25.76 4.99
C TYR A 215 -9.66 25.84 6.42
N THR A 216 -8.88 25.40 7.41
CA THR A 216 -9.26 25.49 8.84
C THR A 216 -9.51 26.91 9.30
N ARG A 217 -8.78 27.90 8.76
CA ARG A 217 -9.02 29.33 9.00
C ARG A 217 -10.36 29.81 8.44
N SER A 218 -10.71 29.40 7.22
CA SER A 218 -12.01 29.73 6.60
C SER A 218 -13.18 29.14 7.39
N LEU A 219 -13.11 27.84 7.73
CA LEU A 219 -14.11 27.19 8.59
C LEU A 219 -14.18 27.84 9.99
N GLY A 220 -13.06 28.31 10.52
CA GLY A 220 -13.01 29.11 11.74
C GLY A 220 -13.80 30.42 11.66
N TYR A 221 -13.80 31.10 10.51
CA TYR A 221 -14.62 32.30 10.29
C TYR A 221 -16.12 31.99 10.20
N ILE A 222 -16.51 30.85 9.61
CA ILE A 222 -17.91 30.41 9.57
C ILE A 222 -18.38 30.06 10.98
N LYS A 223 -17.58 29.29 11.72
CA LYS A 223 -17.88 28.84 13.10
C LYS A 223 -18.19 29.99 14.06
N VAL A 224 -17.48 31.12 13.97
CA VAL A 224 -17.72 32.29 14.82
C VAL A 224 -19.12 32.90 14.62
N ARG A 225 -19.80 32.61 13.50
CA ARG A 225 -21.17 33.07 13.20
C ARG A 225 -22.27 32.21 13.81
N THR A 226 -21.94 30.97 14.22
CA THR A 226 -22.88 29.97 14.74
C THR A 226 -22.37 29.42 16.07
N THR A 227 -22.44 30.24 17.12
CA THR A 227 -22.03 29.82 18.47
C THR A 227 -23.21 29.26 19.26
N GLU A 228 -23.48 27.97 19.11
CA GLU A 228 -24.33 27.22 20.04
C GLU A 228 -23.53 26.93 21.32
N LYS A 229 -24.04 27.35 22.48
CA LYS A 229 -23.45 27.01 23.78
C LYS A 229 -24.15 25.78 24.34
N PHE A 230 -23.41 24.92 25.04
CA PHE A 230 -24.02 23.87 25.84
C PHE A 230 -25.07 24.47 26.79
N ASP A 231 -26.29 23.94 26.72
CA ASP A 231 -27.39 24.30 27.60
C ASP A 231 -27.82 23.08 28.43
N LEU A 232 -28.19 23.32 29.69
CA LEU A 232 -28.67 22.27 30.58
C LEU A 232 -30.12 21.93 30.24
N ILE A 233 -30.47 20.64 30.31
CA ILE A 233 -31.83 20.16 30.05
C ILE A 233 -32.91 20.91 30.85
N VAL A 234 -32.57 21.44 32.03
CA VAL A 234 -33.43 22.18 32.96
C VAL A 234 -33.73 23.64 32.54
N ASN A 235 -32.95 24.26 31.66
CA ASN A 235 -33.10 25.70 31.35
C ASN A 235 -34.23 25.96 30.35
N GLU A 236 -35.22 26.81 30.68
CA GLU A 236 -36.37 27.17 29.83
C GLU A 236 -36.05 28.08 28.62
N SER A 237 -34.86 27.93 28.02
CA SER A 237 -34.33 28.75 26.92
C SER A 237 -35.16 28.69 25.63
N GLU A 238 -35.83 27.56 25.36
CA GLU A 238 -36.57 27.30 24.12
C GLU A 238 -38.07 27.14 24.39
N LYS A 239 -38.85 28.19 24.12
CA LYS A 239 -40.32 28.25 24.31
C LYS A 239 -41.11 27.58 23.17
N SER A 240 -40.64 26.45 22.66
CA SER A 240 -41.23 25.78 21.50
C SER A 240 -41.48 24.30 21.80
N ASP A 241 -42.77 23.99 22.05
CA ASP A 241 -43.27 22.63 22.31
C ASP A 241 -43.14 21.67 21.09
N ASP A 242 -42.76 22.18 19.91
CA ASP A 242 -42.63 21.45 18.65
C ASP A 242 -41.29 21.76 17.92
N ILE A 243 -40.13 21.50 18.54
CA ILE A 243 -38.88 21.37 17.75
C ILE A 243 -38.72 19.89 17.35
N PRO A 244 -39.04 19.49 16.09
CA PRO A 244 -38.74 18.15 15.62
C PRO A 244 -37.24 17.86 15.71
N LEU A 245 -36.91 16.57 15.86
CA LEU A 245 -35.53 16.12 15.84
C LEU A 245 -34.90 16.43 14.48
N ASP A 246 -33.81 17.21 14.48
CA ASP A 246 -33.17 17.69 13.25
C ASP A 246 -32.30 16.58 12.65
N LEU A 247 -32.94 15.77 11.81
CA LEU A 247 -32.35 14.60 11.17
C LEU A 247 -31.20 14.98 10.22
N GLU A 248 -31.25 16.16 9.60
CA GLU A 248 -30.19 16.67 8.72
C GLU A 248 -28.91 16.96 9.51
N ARG A 249 -29.05 17.53 10.71
CA ARG A 249 -27.92 17.72 11.62
C ARG A 249 -27.33 16.39 12.10
N LEU A 250 -28.16 15.38 12.39
CA LEU A 250 -27.69 14.04 12.76
C LEU A 250 -26.98 13.30 11.61
N ALA A 251 -27.43 13.48 10.36
CA ALA A 251 -26.84 12.86 9.18
C ALA A 251 -25.35 13.20 9.00
N ASN A 252 -24.85 14.31 9.59
CA ASN A 252 -23.42 14.62 9.62
C ASN A 252 -22.54 13.53 10.25
N ALA A 253 -23.11 12.62 11.05
CA ALA A 253 -22.41 11.46 11.61
C ALA A 253 -22.03 10.39 10.57
N GLN A 254 -22.84 10.21 9.51
CA GLN A 254 -22.68 9.13 8.52
C GLN A 254 -22.00 9.62 7.24
N PHE A 255 -21.29 8.76 6.50
CA PHE A 255 -20.63 9.17 5.26
C PHE A 255 -21.60 9.72 4.20
N ASP A 256 -22.81 9.17 4.09
CA ASP A 256 -23.88 9.60 3.16
C ASP A 256 -24.62 10.88 3.60
N GLY A 257 -24.14 11.56 4.64
CA GLY A 257 -24.67 12.84 5.10
C GLY A 257 -24.25 14.05 4.24
N PRO A 258 -24.57 15.29 4.70
CA PRO A 258 -24.34 16.54 3.95
C PRO A 258 -22.94 16.70 3.35
N SER A 259 -22.87 17.39 2.22
CA SER A 259 -21.62 17.67 1.50
C SER A 259 -20.65 18.54 2.30
N ILE A 260 -19.35 18.39 2.04
CA ILE A 260 -18.28 19.16 2.66
C ILE A 260 -18.44 20.67 2.38
N THR A 261 -18.36 21.49 3.44
CA THR A 261 -18.31 22.95 3.36
C THR A 261 -17.07 23.42 2.61
N LEU A 262 -17.25 24.11 1.48
CA LEU A 262 -16.15 24.53 0.61
C LEU A 262 -15.47 25.81 1.13
N ALA A 263 -14.16 25.92 0.93
CA ALA A 263 -13.34 26.98 1.53
C ALA A 263 -13.79 28.41 1.17
N TYR A 264 -14.37 28.63 -0.02
CA TYR A 264 -14.86 29.96 -0.46
C TYR A 264 -16.17 30.36 0.23
N MET A 265 -16.92 29.43 0.82
CA MET A 265 -18.17 29.73 1.54
C MET A 265 -17.92 30.56 2.81
N GLY A 266 -16.67 30.59 3.29
CA GLY A 266 -16.26 31.50 4.37
C GLY A 266 -16.17 32.97 3.94
N ASP A 267 -16.03 33.27 2.64
CA ASP A 267 -15.98 34.65 2.15
C ASP A 267 -17.37 35.31 2.11
N ASP A 268 -18.42 34.53 1.86
CA ASP A 268 -19.81 34.97 2.03
C ASP A 268 -20.10 35.16 3.53
N LYS A 269 -20.45 36.39 3.94
CA LYS A 269 -20.76 36.74 5.33
C LYS A 269 -22.13 36.24 5.79
N THR A 270 -23.04 35.93 4.87
CA THR A 270 -24.39 35.45 5.17
C THR A 270 -24.42 33.96 5.48
N TYR A 271 -23.48 33.19 4.91
CA TYR A 271 -23.36 31.76 5.12
C TYR A 271 -23.05 31.41 6.59
N LYS A 272 -23.82 30.47 7.13
CA LYS A 272 -23.74 29.96 8.49
C LYS A 272 -23.90 28.45 8.44
N GLU A 273 -23.08 27.76 9.23
CA GLU A 273 -23.14 26.30 9.38
C GLU A 273 -23.03 25.92 10.85
N HIS A 274 -23.54 24.73 11.17
CA HIS A 274 -23.42 24.16 12.51
C HIS A 274 -22.00 23.58 12.74
N PRO A 275 -21.48 23.58 13.98
CA PRO A 275 -20.11 23.16 14.27
C PRO A 275 -19.81 21.71 13.86
N GLU A 276 -20.78 20.81 13.91
CA GLU A 276 -20.66 19.42 13.47
C GLU A 276 -20.45 19.28 11.95
N ALA A 277 -21.08 20.13 11.13
CA ALA A 277 -20.89 20.15 9.68
C ALA A 277 -19.49 20.67 9.31
N LEU A 278 -19.00 21.67 10.05
CA LEU A 278 -17.64 22.19 9.90
C LEU A 278 -16.58 21.17 10.37
N PHE A 279 -16.83 20.46 11.48
CA PHE A 279 -15.99 19.35 11.93
C PHE A 279 -15.93 18.23 10.90
N ARG A 280 -17.09 17.80 10.39
CA ARG A 280 -17.22 16.82 9.30
C ARG A 280 -16.39 17.20 8.09
N SER A 281 -16.52 18.46 7.68
CA SER A 281 -15.80 19.02 6.55
C SER A 281 -14.27 18.99 6.73
N VAL A 282 -13.75 19.10 7.95
CA VAL A 282 -12.32 18.87 8.22
C VAL A 282 -11.96 17.38 8.23
N MET A 283 -12.77 16.52 8.86
CA MET A 283 -12.45 15.10 9.00
C MET A 283 -12.40 14.37 7.65
N LEU A 284 -13.35 14.64 6.74
CA LEU A 284 -13.39 14.00 5.43
C LEU A 284 -12.24 14.48 4.52
N VAL A 285 -11.99 15.80 4.47
CA VAL A 285 -10.85 16.35 3.72
C VAL A 285 -9.51 15.86 4.29
N PHE A 286 -9.40 15.71 5.61
CA PHE A 286 -8.23 15.08 6.23
C PHE A 286 -8.08 13.63 5.79
N MET A 287 -9.12 12.80 5.95
CA MET A 287 -9.14 11.37 5.61
C MET A 287 -8.67 11.12 4.17
N ASP A 288 -9.29 11.77 3.19
CA ASP A 288 -8.99 11.52 1.78
C ASP A 288 -7.56 11.92 1.42
N ASN A 289 -7.10 13.09 1.87
CA ASN A 289 -5.73 13.55 1.58
C ASN A 289 -4.67 12.75 2.34
N ALA A 290 -4.92 12.39 3.61
CA ALA A 290 -4.02 11.60 4.44
C ALA A 290 -3.80 10.19 3.86
N THR A 291 -4.90 9.52 3.50
CA THR A 291 -4.88 8.15 2.97
C THR A 291 -4.28 8.11 1.57
N ALA A 292 -4.64 9.06 0.69
CA ALA A 292 -4.09 9.09 -0.66
C ALA A 292 -2.58 9.43 -0.69
N GLU A 293 -2.09 10.38 0.15
CA GLU A 293 -0.64 10.58 0.31
C GLU A 293 0.03 9.31 0.82
N TYR A 294 -0.56 8.64 1.81
CA TYR A 294 0.00 7.42 2.37
C TYR A 294 0.12 6.30 1.32
N THR A 295 -0.94 6.07 0.53
CA THR A 295 -0.92 5.13 -0.60
C THR A 295 0.10 5.53 -1.65
N PHE A 296 0.25 6.83 -1.97
CA PHE A 296 1.28 7.31 -2.89
C PHE A 296 2.69 7.07 -2.35
N VAL A 297 2.98 7.46 -1.10
CA VAL A 297 4.30 7.30 -0.48
C VAL A 297 4.70 5.83 -0.44
N LYS A 298 3.78 4.95 -0.02
CA LYS A 298 3.97 3.51 -0.05
C LYS A 298 4.24 3.02 -1.47
N THR A 299 3.40 3.39 -2.44
CA THR A 299 3.53 2.93 -3.82
C THR A 299 4.76 3.47 -4.54
N PHE A 300 5.23 4.70 -4.25
CA PHE A 300 6.31 5.34 -5.00
C PHE A 300 7.69 5.15 -4.36
N PHE A 301 7.81 5.24 -3.02
CA PHE A 301 9.10 5.19 -2.33
C PHE A 301 9.48 3.78 -1.84
N THR A 302 8.51 2.88 -1.64
CA THR A 302 8.85 1.46 -1.50
C THR A 302 9.04 0.87 -2.89
N ILE A 303 10.28 0.48 -3.17
CA ILE A 303 10.62 -0.47 -4.22
C ILE A 303 11.60 -1.46 -3.60
N ASP A 304 11.80 -2.61 -4.22
CA ASP A 304 12.76 -3.60 -3.75
C ASP A 304 14.20 -3.18 -4.08
N SER A 305 15.15 -3.56 -3.22
CA SER A 305 16.59 -3.43 -3.50
C SER A 305 17.07 -4.35 -4.63
N ILE A 306 16.19 -5.21 -5.13
CA ILE A 306 16.45 -6.26 -6.12
C ILE A 306 15.64 -5.96 -7.38
N ILE A 307 16.23 -6.14 -8.56
CA ILE A 307 15.51 -6.07 -9.84
C ILE A 307 14.60 -7.30 -9.93
N PRO A 308 13.31 -7.20 -10.31
CA PRO A 308 12.48 -8.38 -10.52
C PRO A 308 13.13 -9.29 -11.56
N ALA A 309 13.55 -10.47 -11.14
CA ALA A 309 14.31 -11.41 -11.97
C ALA A 309 13.42 -11.94 -13.10
N LEU A 310 13.66 -11.47 -14.32
CA LEU A 310 12.97 -11.96 -15.51
C LEU A 310 13.53 -13.34 -15.89
N ASP A 311 12.69 -14.36 -15.82
CA ASP A 311 12.90 -15.74 -16.29
C ASP A 311 14.17 -16.48 -15.82
N SER A 312 14.07 -17.13 -14.65
CA SER A 312 14.99 -18.16 -14.14
C SER A 312 15.11 -19.43 -15.01
N GLN A 313 14.64 -19.44 -16.27
CA GLN A 313 14.70 -20.59 -17.18
C GLN A 313 15.92 -20.61 -18.12
N LYS A 314 16.79 -19.59 -18.12
CA LYS A 314 17.96 -19.53 -19.03
C LYS A 314 19.35 -19.52 -18.36
N SER A 315 19.44 -19.48 -17.02
CA SER A 315 20.73 -19.36 -16.31
C SER A 315 21.27 -20.67 -15.70
N LEU A 316 20.62 -21.81 -15.91
CA LEU A 316 21.19 -23.12 -15.56
C LEU A 316 22.06 -23.64 -16.72
N LEU A 317 23.28 -23.11 -16.88
CA LEU A 317 24.40 -23.74 -17.60
C LEU A 317 25.69 -22.87 -17.49
N SER A 318 26.23 -22.74 -16.28
CA SER A 318 27.61 -22.26 -16.06
C SER A 318 28.50 -23.45 -15.65
N PRO A 319 29.46 -23.91 -16.47
CA PRO A 319 30.34 -25.02 -16.12
C PRO A 319 31.50 -24.50 -15.27
N SER A 320 31.52 -24.80 -13.97
CA SER A 320 32.61 -24.41 -13.06
C SER A 320 32.92 -25.48 -11.98
N SER A 321 32.61 -26.74 -12.27
CA SER A 321 32.72 -27.85 -11.31
C SER A 321 33.17 -29.17 -11.96
N LEU A 322 34.07 -29.10 -12.94
CA LEU A 322 34.82 -30.25 -13.47
C LEU A 322 36.32 -30.06 -13.25
N LEU A 323 36.80 -30.46 -12.06
CA LEU A 323 38.22 -30.74 -11.77
C LEU A 323 38.40 -31.35 -10.36
N SER A 324 38.12 -32.66 -10.23
CA SER A 324 38.83 -33.60 -9.33
C SER A 324 38.22 -35.01 -9.41
N PRO A 325 38.95 -36.02 -9.87
CA PRO A 325 38.59 -37.43 -9.69
C PRO A 325 39.32 -38.02 -8.49
N MET A 326 38.60 -38.63 -7.54
CA MET A 326 39.17 -39.66 -6.68
C MET A 326 38.08 -40.65 -6.25
N GLU A 327 38.45 -41.92 -6.26
CA GLU A 327 37.55 -43.07 -6.08
C GLU A 327 37.09 -43.20 -4.62
N ARG A 328 35.89 -43.77 -4.40
CA ARG A 328 35.75 -45.01 -3.62
C ARG A 328 34.36 -45.65 -3.71
N GLN A 329 34.41 -46.97 -3.67
CA GLN A 329 33.33 -47.94 -3.82
C GLN A 329 32.10 -47.68 -2.96
N SER A 330 30.93 -47.96 -3.55
CA SER A 330 29.74 -48.33 -2.81
C SER A 330 29.96 -49.61 -2.01
N ASN A 331 29.56 -49.63 -0.74
CA ASN A 331 29.27 -50.87 -0.04
C ASN A 331 28.04 -50.69 0.86
N ALA A 332 27.13 -51.67 0.86
CA ALA A 332 25.89 -51.62 1.63
C ALA A 332 26.07 -52.27 3.01
N GLY A 333 25.34 -51.80 4.03
CA GLY A 333 25.30 -52.47 5.33
C GLY A 333 24.62 -51.71 6.48
N SER A 334 23.62 -52.36 7.08
CA SER A 334 23.10 -52.24 8.47
C SER A 334 22.62 -50.88 9.04
N ASP A 335 21.30 -50.76 9.14
CA ASP A 335 20.51 -50.81 10.39
C ASP A 335 20.73 -49.87 11.60
N TYR A 336 19.57 -49.41 12.10
CA TYR A 336 19.18 -48.99 13.46
C TYR A 336 19.73 -47.68 14.09
N GLY A 337 18.79 -46.73 14.30
CA GLY A 337 18.61 -46.08 15.60
C GLY A 337 19.16 -44.66 15.78
N GLY A 338 18.44 -43.63 15.32
CA GLY A 338 18.76 -42.23 15.63
C GLY A 338 17.59 -41.29 15.41
N ARG A 339 17.16 -40.56 16.46
CA ARG A 339 15.99 -39.67 16.44
C ARG A 339 16.10 -38.59 15.35
N SER A 340 15.04 -38.49 14.54
CA SER A 340 14.79 -37.35 13.67
C SER A 340 14.83 -36.03 14.47
N ARG A 341 15.70 -35.11 14.05
CA ARG A 341 15.66 -33.70 14.44
C ARG A 341 15.70 -32.88 13.16
N VAL A 342 14.55 -32.82 12.49
CA VAL A 342 14.34 -32.02 11.27
C VAL A 342 14.77 -30.57 11.53
N GLU A 343 15.42 -29.98 10.54
CA GLU A 343 15.90 -28.60 10.52
C GLU A 343 14.74 -27.60 10.40
N SER A 344 13.93 -27.46 11.45
CA SER A 344 12.86 -26.46 11.51
C SER A 344 13.36 -25.02 11.73
N ALA A 345 14.66 -24.83 11.95
CA ALA A 345 15.27 -23.55 12.31
C ALA A 345 15.43 -22.59 11.12
N SER A 346 15.60 -23.10 9.90
CA SER A 346 15.79 -22.30 8.69
C SER A 346 14.50 -21.61 8.21
N PHE A 347 13.33 -22.22 8.43
CA PHE A 347 12.05 -21.61 8.08
C PHE A 347 11.62 -20.53 9.09
N ALA A 348 11.83 -20.75 10.40
CA ALA A 348 11.53 -19.76 11.43
C ALA A 348 12.36 -18.49 11.26
N GLY A 349 13.69 -18.62 11.09
CA GLY A 349 14.56 -17.47 10.85
C GLY A 349 14.27 -16.70 9.56
N ALA A 350 13.77 -17.39 8.52
CA ALA A 350 13.35 -16.73 7.28
C ALA A 350 12.03 -15.94 7.47
N LEU A 351 11.08 -16.48 8.22
CA LEU A 351 9.82 -15.80 8.55
C LEU A 351 10.06 -14.57 9.44
N ASP A 352 10.90 -14.70 10.48
CA ASP A 352 11.28 -13.59 11.36
C ASP A 352 12.08 -12.52 10.60
N SER A 353 12.93 -12.89 9.65
CA SER A 353 13.64 -11.93 8.80
C SER A 353 12.68 -11.15 7.89
N ALA A 354 11.72 -11.85 7.26
CA ALA A 354 10.74 -11.24 6.36
C ALA A 354 9.75 -10.30 7.10
N THR A 355 9.29 -10.68 8.30
CA THR A 355 8.41 -9.83 9.12
C THR A 355 9.13 -8.59 9.64
N ASN A 356 10.39 -8.72 10.07
CA ASN A 356 11.21 -7.57 10.48
C ASN A 356 11.48 -6.61 9.32
N ALA A 357 11.81 -7.11 8.12
CA ALA A 357 12.00 -6.28 6.93
C ALA A 357 10.73 -5.52 6.53
N ALA A 358 9.57 -6.18 6.55
CA ALA A 358 8.29 -5.54 6.28
C ALA A 358 7.94 -4.47 7.33
N HIS A 359 8.28 -4.70 8.61
CA HIS A 359 8.09 -3.72 9.68
C HIS A 359 9.03 -2.51 9.54
N GLU A 360 10.27 -2.70 9.09
CA GLU A 360 11.21 -1.61 8.81
C GLU A 360 10.77 -0.76 7.59
N GLU A 361 10.32 -1.40 6.51
CA GLU A 361 9.71 -0.72 5.35
C GLU A 361 8.50 0.13 5.77
N GLN A 362 7.59 -0.47 6.54
CA GLN A 362 6.41 0.18 7.09
C GLN A 362 6.77 1.39 7.97
N ALA A 363 7.77 1.24 8.86
CA ALA A 363 8.25 2.34 9.70
C ALA A 363 8.88 3.48 8.90
N ASN A 364 9.55 3.18 7.78
CA ASN A 364 10.10 4.20 6.88
C ASN A 364 8.98 4.96 6.14
N VAL A 365 7.96 4.26 5.61
CA VAL A 365 6.77 4.88 5.02
C VAL A 365 6.07 5.80 6.03
N ASP A 366 5.87 5.34 7.26
CA ASP A 366 5.29 6.13 8.35
C ASP A 366 6.11 7.39 8.69
N ALA A 367 7.45 7.28 8.66
CA ALA A 367 8.35 8.41 8.90
C ALA A 367 8.33 9.44 7.76
N ILE A 368 8.20 9.00 6.50
CA ILE A 368 8.04 9.89 5.34
C ILE A 368 6.70 10.60 5.40
N TRP A 369 5.62 9.86 5.67
CA TRP A 369 4.28 10.43 5.77
C TRP A 369 4.17 11.46 6.90
N ARG A 370 4.73 11.19 8.09
CA ARG A 370 4.78 12.16 9.21
C ARG A 370 5.53 13.44 8.81
N GLN A 371 6.66 13.34 8.11
CA GLN A 371 7.38 14.53 7.62
C GLN A 371 6.52 15.42 6.70
N VAL A 372 5.55 14.86 5.98
CA VAL A 372 4.58 15.60 5.17
C VAL A 372 3.41 16.13 6.02
N PHE A 373 2.82 15.27 6.86
CA PHE A 373 1.53 15.54 7.51
C PHE A 373 1.60 16.13 8.93
N ASP A 374 2.72 16.07 9.67
CA ASP A 374 2.81 16.59 11.05
C ASP A 374 2.27 18.04 11.21
N PRO A 375 2.55 19.00 10.29
CA PRO A 375 1.93 20.33 10.37
C PRO A 375 0.40 20.29 10.25
N VAL A 376 -0.13 19.46 9.34
CA VAL A 376 -1.57 19.26 9.13
C VAL A 376 -2.23 18.72 10.39
N LEU A 377 -1.61 17.73 11.05
CA LEU A 377 -2.09 17.19 12.32
C LEU A 377 -2.24 18.30 13.37
N GLY A 378 -1.28 19.21 13.44
CA GLY A 378 -1.35 20.40 14.29
C GLY A 378 -2.52 21.33 13.98
N TYR A 379 -2.76 21.68 12.71
CA TYR A 379 -3.90 22.54 12.33
C TYR A 379 -5.25 21.85 12.58
N VAL A 380 -5.39 20.56 12.26
CA VAL A 380 -6.60 19.78 12.51
C VAL A 380 -6.86 19.68 14.02
N GLN A 381 -5.85 19.31 14.83
CA GLN A 381 -6.00 19.25 16.28
C GLN A 381 -6.36 20.61 16.89
N THR A 382 -5.75 21.70 16.40
CA THR A 382 -6.07 23.07 16.86
C THR A 382 -7.52 23.42 16.54
N PHE A 383 -7.98 23.15 15.30
CA PHE A 383 -9.36 23.39 14.89
C PHE A 383 -10.35 22.60 15.76
N VAL A 384 -10.11 21.29 15.93
CA VAL A 384 -10.92 20.39 16.76
C VAL A 384 -11.00 20.86 18.21
N LYS A 385 -9.88 21.30 18.81
CA LYS A 385 -9.88 21.92 20.14
C LYS A 385 -10.82 23.12 20.19
N THR A 386 -10.82 24.01 19.19
CA THR A 386 -11.78 25.13 19.18
C THR A 386 -13.24 24.68 19.10
N VAL A 387 -13.53 23.53 18.48
CA VAL A 387 -14.91 23.00 18.36
C VAL A 387 -15.37 22.36 19.67
N ILE A 388 -14.45 21.81 20.46
CA ILE A 388 -14.71 21.20 21.77
C ILE A 388 -14.68 22.23 22.90
N GLU A 389 -13.94 23.33 22.74
CA GLU A 389 -13.74 24.39 23.75
C GLU A 389 -14.20 25.76 23.21
N PRO A 390 -15.28 26.39 23.74
CA PRO A 390 -16.14 25.94 24.85
C PRO A 390 -16.98 24.70 24.50
N PRO A 391 -17.48 23.94 25.50
CA PRO A 391 -18.24 22.72 25.27
C PRO A 391 -19.46 22.96 24.36
N PRO A 392 -19.57 22.24 23.23
CA PRO A 392 -20.72 22.31 22.35
C PRO A 392 -21.93 21.59 22.98
N PRO A 393 -23.14 21.77 22.42
CA PRO A 393 -24.30 20.98 22.82
C PRO A 393 -24.05 19.48 22.62
N ILE A 394 -24.71 18.67 23.45
CA ILE A 394 -24.34 17.26 23.62
C ILE A 394 -24.64 16.38 22.40
N LEU A 395 -25.64 16.77 21.59
CA LEU A 395 -25.99 16.09 20.34
C LEU A 395 -24.92 16.30 19.26
N PRO A 396 -24.54 17.54 18.88
CA PRO A 396 -23.34 17.81 18.07
C PRO A 396 -22.08 17.08 18.56
N LEU A 397 -21.83 17.03 19.87
CA LEU A 397 -20.66 16.32 20.39
C LEU A 397 -20.71 14.82 20.07
N LEU A 398 -21.87 14.19 20.23
CA LEU A 398 -22.04 12.78 19.89
C LEU A 398 -21.96 12.54 18.37
N THR A 399 -22.54 13.40 17.52
CA THR A 399 -22.41 13.26 16.05
C THR A 399 -20.95 13.33 15.60
N MET A 400 -20.15 14.24 16.19
CA MET A 400 -18.71 14.37 15.91
C MET A 400 -17.90 13.16 16.39
N ILE A 401 -18.24 12.58 17.55
CA ILE A 401 -17.65 11.33 18.04
C ILE A 401 -17.94 10.17 17.08
N ARG A 402 -19.19 10.02 16.63
CA ARG A 402 -19.58 8.97 15.65
C ARG A 402 -18.89 9.12 14.32
N LEU A 403 -18.87 10.32 13.75
CA LEU A 403 -18.15 10.54 12.51
C LEU A 403 -16.67 10.17 12.65
N THR A 404 -16.06 10.48 13.79
CA THR A 404 -14.66 10.12 14.07
C THR A 404 -14.48 8.60 14.13
N GLU A 405 -15.46 7.84 14.62
CA GLU A 405 -15.45 6.37 14.60
C GLU A 405 -15.49 5.81 13.18
N HIS A 406 -16.44 6.26 12.36
CA HIS A 406 -16.53 5.86 10.96
C HIS A 406 -15.25 6.24 10.17
N VAL A 407 -14.70 7.43 10.41
CA VAL A 407 -13.43 7.90 9.79
C VAL A 407 -12.23 7.08 10.27
N VAL A 408 -12.16 6.67 11.54
CA VAL A 408 -11.10 5.76 12.03
C VAL A 408 -11.14 4.44 11.28
N THR A 409 -12.32 3.81 11.19
CA THR A 409 -12.49 2.52 10.48
C THR A 409 -12.18 2.65 8.99
N GLU A 410 -12.54 3.77 8.34
CA GLU A 410 -12.25 3.97 6.92
C GLU A 410 -10.76 4.23 6.64
N ILE A 411 -10.04 4.92 7.53
CA ILE A 411 -8.58 5.09 7.43
C ILE A 411 -7.85 3.76 7.69
N GLU A 412 -8.41 2.90 8.55
CA GLU A 412 -7.94 1.53 8.79
C GLU A 412 -8.14 0.65 7.55
N ASN A 413 -9.33 0.68 6.92
CA ASN A 413 -9.62 0.02 5.64
C ASN A 413 -8.66 0.45 4.53
N ARG A 414 -8.31 1.74 4.48
CA ARG A 414 -7.34 2.33 3.53
C ARG A 414 -5.87 2.12 3.97
N ALA A 415 -5.64 1.36 5.03
CA ALA A 415 -4.35 0.93 5.53
C ALA A 415 -3.35 2.07 5.79
N CYS A 416 -3.76 3.12 6.51
CA CYS A 416 -2.90 4.25 6.94
C CYS A 416 -2.72 4.32 8.47
N PRO A 417 -1.79 3.54 9.08
CA PRO A 417 -1.65 3.44 10.53
C PRO A 417 -1.35 4.76 11.28
N PRO A 418 -0.52 5.70 10.75
CA PRO A 418 -0.32 7.01 11.37
C PRO A 418 -1.61 7.84 11.46
N GLY A 419 -2.47 7.76 10.43
CA GLY A 419 -3.77 8.42 10.39
C GLY A 419 -4.73 7.84 11.43
N VAL A 420 -4.82 6.51 11.54
CA VAL A 420 -5.60 5.81 12.57
C VAL A 420 -5.18 6.27 13.97
N THR A 421 -3.87 6.29 14.25
CA THR A 421 -3.31 6.69 15.55
C THR A 421 -3.71 8.12 15.92
N PHE A 422 -3.62 9.06 14.97
CA PHE A 422 -4.01 10.45 15.18
C PHE A 422 -5.51 10.60 15.45
N MET A 423 -6.35 9.98 14.62
CA MET A 423 -7.81 10.09 14.73
C MET A 423 -8.35 9.43 16.00
N PHE A 424 -7.77 8.30 16.43
CA PHE A 424 -8.06 7.69 17.73
C PHE A 424 -7.70 8.64 18.88
N GLY A 425 -6.57 9.35 18.78
CA GLY A 425 -6.17 10.39 19.73
C GLY A 425 -7.17 11.54 19.83
N LEU A 426 -7.79 11.96 18.72
CA LEU A 426 -8.88 12.96 18.73
C LEU A 426 -10.15 12.41 19.38
N ARG A 427 -10.56 11.18 19.06
CA ARG A 427 -11.72 10.51 19.69
C ARG A 427 -11.58 10.43 21.22
N LEU A 428 -10.39 10.08 21.70
CA LEU A 428 -10.08 9.98 23.14
C LEU A 428 -10.18 11.33 23.88
N GLN A 429 -10.01 12.46 23.19
CA GLN A 429 -10.19 13.81 23.77
C GLN A 429 -11.68 14.19 23.93
N MET A 430 -12.58 13.69 23.07
CA MET A 430 -14.00 14.06 23.09
C MET A 430 -14.83 13.30 24.15
N TRP A 431 -14.52 12.02 24.40
CA TRP A 431 -15.27 11.20 25.35
C TRP A 431 -15.32 11.74 26.80
N PRO A 432 -14.21 12.24 27.39
CA PRO A 432 -14.25 12.85 28.73
C PRO A 432 -15.14 14.10 28.78
N VAL A 433 -15.17 14.89 27.71
CA VAL A 433 -16.04 16.07 27.60
C VAL A 433 -17.50 15.62 27.53
N PHE A 434 -17.83 14.63 26.70
CA PHE A 434 -19.18 14.05 26.63
C PHE A 434 -19.65 13.52 27.99
N GLN A 435 -18.83 12.73 28.69
CA GLN A 435 -19.21 12.20 30.00
C GLN A 435 -19.41 13.29 31.05
N LYS A 436 -18.61 14.36 31.01
CA LYS A 436 -18.83 15.54 31.85
C LYS A 436 -20.18 16.19 31.57
N LEU A 437 -20.51 16.46 30.30
CA LEU A 437 -21.78 17.08 29.92
C LEU A 437 -23.00 16.19 30.21
N MET A 438 -22.88 14.87 30.14
CA MET A 438 -23.93 13.95 30.64
C MET A 438 -24.08 14.05 32.16
N ASN A 439 -22.98 14.04 32.92
CA ASN A 439 -23.01 14.18 34.38
C ASN A 439 -23.63 15.52 34.81
N ASP A 440 -23.24 16.63 34.15
CA ASP A 440 -23.77 17.97 34.43
C ASP A 440 -25.30 18.04 34.21
N ASN A 441 -25.81 17.40 33.14
CA ASN A 441 -27.25 17.26 32.90
C ASN A 441 -27.96 16.38 33.95
N ILE A 442 -27.39 15.23 34.30
CA ILE A 442 -27.95 14.32 35.32
C ILE A 442 -27.97 15.01 36.69
N GLU A 443 -26.92 15.75 37.06
CA GLU A 443 -26.85 16.48 38.33
C GLU A 443 -27.83 17.66 38.36
N ALA A 444 -28.03 18.36 37.24
CA ALA A 444 -29.04 19.41 37.12
C ALA A 444 -30.47 18.84 37.31
N LEU A 445 -30.79 17.72 36.65
CA LEU A 445 -32.06 17.02 36.86
C LEU A 445 -32.22 16.54 38.31
N LYS A 446 -31.18 15.94 38.89
CA LYS A 446 -31.19 15.45 40.27
C LYS A 446 -31.42 16.58 41.27
N LYS A 447 -30.73 17.72 41.14
CA LYS A 447 -30.97 18.92 41.98
C LYS A 447 -32.40 19.43 41.84
N LEU A 448 -32.93 19.46 40.61
CA LEU A 448 -34.33 19.85 40.38
C LEU A 448 -35.31 18.83 40.97
N ALA A 449 -35.02 17.53 40.93
CA ALA A 449 -35.84 16.44 41.46
C ALA A 449 -35.79 16.36 42.99
N GLU A 450 -34.63 16.50 43.63
CA GLU A 450 -34.47 16.47 45.09
C GLU A 450 -34.89 17.80 45.76
N GLY A 451 -34.79 18.92 45.04
CA GLY A 451 -35.19 20.25 45.53
C GLY A 451 -34.08 21.01 46.26
N SER A 452 -32.90 20.39 46.36
CA SER A 452 -31.67 20.99 46.86
C SER A 452 -31.05 21.93 45.83
N THR A 453 -31.57 23.16 45.74
CA THR A 453 -30.74 24.30 45.33
C THR A 453 -29.91 24.73 46.53
N GLY A 454 -28.58 24.74 46.40
CA GLY A 454 -27.67 24.79 47.55
C GLY A 454 -27.77 26.05 48.41
N GLY A 455 -27.57 25.87 49.73
CA GLY A 455 -27.46 26.93 50.72
C GLY A 455 -28.70 27.08 51.62
N TYR A 456 -28.45 27.28 52.92
CA TYR A 456 -29.46 27.42 54.00
C TYR A 456 -30.51 28.54 53.82
N PHE A 457 -30.41 29.34 52.77
CA PHE A 457 -31.28 30.49 52.47
C PHE A 457 -31.96 30.44 51.10
N SER A 458 -31.78 29.37 50.31
CA SER A 458 -32.45 29.26 49.01
C SER A 458 -33.93 28.86 49.18
N ARG A 459 -34.85 29.60 48.55
CA ARG A 459 -36.24 29.14 48.40
C ARG A 459 -36.26 27.94 47.46
N ALA A 460 -37.02 26.90 47.80
CA ALA A 460 -37.24 25.76 46.91
C ALA A 460 -37.74 26.24 45.53
N THR A 461 -37.11 25.78 44.47
CA THR A 461 -37.51 26.10 43.10
C THR A 461 -38.95 25.68 42.85
N VAL A 462 -39.77 26.63 42.40
CA VAL A 462 -41.17 26.37 42.02
C VAL A 462 -41.15 25.61 40.70
N ILE A 463 -41.46 24.31 40.76
CA ILE A 463 -41.61 23.46 39.59
C ILE A 463 -42.99 23.75 38.99
N THR A 464 -43.05 24.22 37.75
CA THR A 464 -44.30 24.46 37.03
C THR A 464 -44.63 23.27 36.11
N GLU A 465 -45.89 23.10 35.74
CA GLU A 465 -46.29 22.06 34.77
C GLU A 465 -45.50 22.18 33.45
N ALA A 466 -45.24 23.41 33.00
CA ALA A 466 -44.47 23.71 31.80
C ALA A 466 -43.00 23.24 31.90
N THR A 467 -42.32 23.48 33.03
CA THR A 467 -40.94 22.99 33.23
C THR A 467 -40.85 21.47 33.09
N VAL A 468 -41.80 20.73 33.66
CA VAL A 468 -41.81 19.26 33.61
C VAL A 468 -42.09 18.77 32.19
N LYS A 469 -43.03 19.37 31.45
CA LYS A 469 -43.29 19.01 30.04
C LYS A 469 -42.06 19.27 29.15
N SER A 470 -41.41 20.43 29.31
CA SER A 470 -40.20 20.78 28.57
C SER A 470 -39.06 19.77 28.81
N ILE A 471 -38.83 19.38 30.07
CA ILE A 471 -37.83 18.38 30.43
C ILE A 471 -38.17 16.99 29.87
N CYS A 472 -39.44 16.57 29.91
CA CYS A 472 -39.89 15.31 29.29
C CYS A 472 -39.63 15.29 27.77
N ASN A 473 -39.96 16.39 27.07
CA ASN A 473 -39.73 16.51 25.63
C ASN A 473 -38.23 16.46 25.28
N ARG A 474 -37.40 17.19 26.04
CA ARG A 474 -35.93 17.21 25.86
C ARG A 474 -35.28 15.87 26.18
N TYR A 475 -35.74 15.16 27.20
CA TYR A 475 -35.28 13.81 27.52
C TYR A 475 -35.50 12.85 26.35
N ILE A 476 -36.68 12.88 25.73
CA ILE A 476 -36.97 12.04 24.56
C ILE A 476 -36.12 12.44 23.37
N ARG A 477 -35.96 13.74 23.10
CA ARG A 477 -35.10 14.22 22.00
C ARG A 477 -33.66 13.71 22.16
N PHE A 478 -33.11 13.70 23.38
CA PHE A 478 -31.81 13.08 23.65
C PHE A 478 -31.84 11.56 23.51
N PHE A 479 -32.85 10.87 24.06
CA PHE A 479 -32.96 9.42 23.96
C PHE A 479 -32.99 8.94 22.50
N ILE A 480 -33.85 9.55 21.68
CA ILE A 480 -34.04 9.15 20.27
C ILE A 480 -32.81 9.51 19.44
N ALA A 481 -32.25 10.72 19.60
CA ALA A 481 -31.03 11.09 18.90
C ALA A 481 -29.84 10.19 19.27
N PHE A 482 -29.70 9.81 20.54
CA PHE A 482 -28.66 8.88 20.99
C PHE A 482 -28.88 7.48 20.41
N VAL A 483 -30.13 7.01 20.29
CA VAL A 483 -30.46 5.74 19.64
C VAL A 483 -30.18 5.77 18.14
N ILE A 484 -30.54 6.84 17.43
CA ILE A 484 -30.19 7.04 16.00
C ILE A 484 -28.67 7.01 15.80
N LEU A 485 -27.93 7.67 16.68
CA LEU A 485 -26.47 7.75 16.62
C LEU A 485 -25.76 6.50 17.15
N THR A 486 -26.46 5.45 17.62
CA THR A 486 -25.81 4.28 18.23
C THR A 486 -26.16 3.01 17.47
N GLU A 487 -25.29 2.63 16.54
CA GLU A 487 -25.44 1.43 15.71
C GLU A 487 -25.15 0.12 16.45
N LYS A 488 -24.45 0.17 17.60
CA LYS A 488 -23.97 -1.01 18.34
C LYS A 488 -24.67 -1.15 19.69
N GLU A 489 -25.23 -2.33 19.96
CA GLU A 489 -26.00 -2.59 21.19
C GLU A 489 -25.15 -2.56 22.49
N ASP A 490 -23.84 -2.81 22.37
CA ASP A 490 -22.90 -2.97 23.49
C ASP A 490 -22.41 -1.66 24.12
N GLU A 491 -22.97 -0.52 23.74
CA GLU A 491 -22.55 0.81 24.23
C GLU A 491 -23.10 1.15 25.61
N THR A 492 -22.67 0.33 26.58
CA THR A 492 -23.03 0.39 28.00
C THR A 492 -22.91 1.79 28.60
N MET A 493 -21.93 2.60 28.21
CA MET A 493 -21.75 3.96 28.75
C MET A 493 -22.91 4.90 28.36
N ILE A 494 -23.28 4.95 27.08
CA ILE A 494 -24.37 5.81 26.58
C ILE A 494 -25.70 5.38 27.19
N PHE A 495 -26.02 4.09 27.12
CA PHE A 495 -27.28 3.57 27.67
C PHE A 495 -27.35 3.66 29.21
N SER A 496 -26.22 3.58 29.92
CA SER A 496 -26.17 3.82 31.38
C SER A 496 -26.46 5.27 31.73
N ASN A 497 -25.89 6.23 30.98
CA ASN A 497 -26.21 7.66 31.19
C ASN A 497 -27.68 7.97 30.85
N LEU A 498 -28.24 7.40 29.77
CA LEU A 498 -29.67 7.52 29.45
C LEU A 498 -30.58 6.93 30.54
N LEU A 499 -30.23 5.76 31.10
CA LEU A 499 -30.98 5.13 32.18
C LEU A 499 -30.97 5.99 33.45
N ARG A 500 -29.83 6.62 33.78
CA ARG A 500 -29.73 7.57 34.90
C ARG A 500 -30.62 8.80 34.67
N MET A 501 -30.60 9.37 33.46
CA MET A 501 -31.51 10.46 33.12
C MET A 501 -32.98 10.05 33.24
N ARG A 502 -33.35 8.83 32.79
CA ARG A 502 -34.70 8.28 32.93
C ARG A 502 -35.17 8.28 34.40
N GLN A 503 -34.31 7.80 35.29
CA GLN A 503 -34.59 7.72 36.73
C GLN A 503 -34.78 9.10 37.37
N GLU A 504 -34.00 10.11 36.98
CA GLU A 504 -34.19 11.48 37.51
C GLU A 504 -35.43 12.17 36.92
N VAL A 505 -35.79 11.91 35.66
CA VAL A 505 -37.05 12.39 35.06
C VAL A 505 -38.27 11.74 35.74
N GLU A 506 -38.22 10.44 36.03
CA GLU A 506 -39.26 9.74 36.79
C GLU A 506 -39.45 10.37 38.19
N LYS A 507 -38.37 10.57 38.94
CA LYS A 507 -38.38 11.24 40.25
C LYS A 507 -38.96 12.67 40.18
N LEU A 508 -38.62 13.42 39.13
CA LEU A 508 -39.14 14.78 38.93
C LEU A 508 -40.67 14.77 38.77
N ILE A 509 -41.21 13.88 37.92
CA ILE A 509 -42.65 13.69 37.73
C ILE A 509 -43.32 13.26 39.05
N GLN A 510 -42.72 12.29 39.75
CA GLN A 510 -43.23 11.82 41.05
C GLN A 510 -43.27 12.94 42.10
N ARG A 511 -42.25 13.81 42.17
CA ARG A 511 -42.25 14.93 43.12
C ARG A 511 -43.24 16.03 42.74
N TYR A 512 -43.31 16.43 41.48
CA TYR A 512 -44.26 17.45 41.03
C TYR A 512 -45.70 17.01 41.34
N THR A 513 -46.05 15.78 40.98
CA THR A 513 -47.38 15.22 41.24
C THR A 513 -47.61 14.94 42.73
N GLY A 514 -46.55 14.67 43.51
CA GLY A 514 -46.59 14.57 44.97
C GLY A 514 -47.02 15.85 45.69
N GLN A 515 -46.82 17.03 45.09
CA GLN A 515 -47.31 18.31 45.64
C GLN A 515 -48.85 18.46 45.54
N THR A 516 -49.49 17.70 44.64
CA THR A 516 -50.95 17.70 44.50
C THR A 516 -51.60 16.91 45.63
N SER A 517 -52.44 17.56 46.44
CA SER A 517 -53.10 16.95 47.60
C SER A 517 -54.16 15.91 47.22
N ASP A 518 -54.90 16.12 46.12
CA ASP A 518 -55.90 15.16 45.64
C ASP A 518 -55.27 13.94 44.95
N ALA A 519 -55.64 12.74 45.40
CA ALA A 519 -55.12 11.49 44.88
C ALA A 519 -55.57 11.20 43.43
N VAL A 520 -56.77 11.65 43.02
CA VAL A 520 -57.22 11.51 41.63
C VAL A 520 -56.45 12.47 40.73
N ALA A 521 -56.44 13.77 41.05
CA ALA A 521 -55.67 14.76 40.29
C ALA A 521 -54.17 14.42 40.18
N ARG A 522 -53.56 13.86 41.25
CA ARG A 522 -52.19 13.32 41.22
C ARG A 522 -52.02 12.22 40.18
N ALA A 523 -52.89 11.21 40.18
CA ALA A 523 -52.79 10.09 39.25
C ALA A 523 -53.10 10.51 37.79
N THR A 524 -54.05 11.44 37.60
CA THR A 524 -54.33 12.06 36.30
C THR A 524 -53.13 12.83 35.77
N ALA A 525 -52.50 13.69 36.58
CA ALA A 525 -51.30 14.41 36.17
C ALA A 525 -50.13 13.47 35.81
N GLN A 526 -49.91 12.39 36.57
CA GLN A 526 -48.93 11.36 36.22
C GLN A 526 -49.23 10.72 34.85
N SER A 527 -50.49 10.34 34.60
CA SER A 527 -50.93 9.81 33.30
C SER A 527 -50.62 10.78 32.17
N THR A 528 -50.91 12.08 32.34
CA THR A 528 -50.66 13.11 31.30
C THR A 528 -49.17 13.24 30.96
N PHE A 529 -48.25 13.22 31.94
CA PHE A 529 -46.82 13.27 31.65
C PHE A 529 -46.31 12.00 30.95
N TYR A 530 -46.79 10.81 31.36
CA TYR A 530 -46.42 9.55 30.72
C TYR A 530 -47.02 9.41 29.31
N GLU A 531 -48.22 9.93 29.06
CA GLU A 531 -48.84 10.01 27.74
C GLU A 531 -48.09 10.96 26.80
N ILE A 532 -47.59 12.12 27.29
CA ILE A 532 -46.71 13.01 26.52
C ILE A 532 -45.43 12.27 26.13
N LEU A 533 -44.81 11.56 27.08
CA LEU A 533 -43.60 10.78 26.82
C LEU A 533 -43.87 9.69 25.76
N LEU A 534 -44.92 8.89 25.93
CA LEU A 534 -45.29 7.83 25.00
C LEU A 534 -45.68 8.36 23.61
N ARG A 535 -46.36 9.51 23.52
CA ARG A 535 -46.73 10.12 22.24
C ARG A 535 -45.50 10.56 21.46
N ASN A 536 -44.56 11.24 22.11
CA ASN A 536 -43.35 11.73 21.45
C ASN A 536 -42.42 10.57 21.07
N LEU A 537 -42.30 9.56 21.94
CA LEU A 537 -41.55 8.35 21.63
C LEU A 537 -42.16 7.61 20.42
N ASN A 538 -43.47 7.42 20.35
CA ASN A 538 -44.14 6.78 19.21
C ASN A 538 -44.05 7.60 17.90
N LYS A 539 -44.10 8.92 17.97
CA LYS A 539 -44.04 9.82 16.79
C LYS A 539 -42.71 9.68 16.03
N GLU A 540 -41.61 9.45 16.74
CA GLU A 540 -40.25 9.43 16.16
C GLU A 540 -39.65 8.01 16.07
N VAL A 541 -40.04 7.04 16.94
CA VAL A 541 -39.53 5.66 16.90
C VAL A 541 -40.02 4.85 15.68
N GLN A 542 -41.09 5.27 14.99
CA GLN A 542 -41.51 4.62 13.73
C GLN A 542 -40.41 4.64 12.64
N SER A 543 -39.41 5.51 12.76
CA SER A 543 -38.25 5.54 11.86
C SER A 543 -37.06 4.67 12.31
N VAL A 544 -37.06 4.11 13.53
CA VAL A 544 -35.85 3.52 14.15
C VAL A 544 -36.18 2.25 14.95
N ALA A 545 -36.07 1.09 14.30
CA ALA A 545 -36.37 -0.23 14.88
C ALA A 545 -35.27 -0.79 15.81
N HIS A 546 -34.82 0.00 16.79
CA HIS A 546 -33.74 -0.39 17.72
C HIS A 546 -34.29 -1.08 18.98
N PRO A 547 -33.76 -2.24 19.44
CA PRO A 547 -34.32 -2.96 20.58
C PRO A 547 -34.42 -2.15 21.88
N LYS A 548 -33.48 -1.23 22.15
CA LYS A 548 -33.56 -0.38 23.36
C LYS A 548 -34.72 0.63 23.32
N SER A 549 -35.17 1.09 22.15
CA SER A 549 -36.35 1.99 22.07
C SER A 549 -37.64 1.24 22.41
N GLN A 550 -37.75 -0.04 22.04
CA GLN A 550 -38.85 -0.92 22.46
C GLN A 550 -38.86 -1.13 23.98
N HIS A 551 -37.69 -1.30 24.61
CA HIS A 551 -37.58 -1.42 26.07
C HIS A 551 -37.96 -0.12 26.81
N GLU A 552 -37.61 1.05 26.26
CA GLU A 552 -38.02 2.37 26.76
C GLU A 552 -39.56 2.52 26.66
N LEU A 553 -40.14 2.17 25.52
CA LEU A 553 -41.58 2.23 25.25
C LEU A 553 -42.35 1.32 26.20
N ALA A 554 -41.95 0.06 26.35
CA ALA A 554 -42.58 -0.88 27.27
C ALA A 554 -42.52 -0.42 28.75
N TYR A 555 -41.43 0.24 29.15
CA TYR A 555 -41.27 0.79 30.49
C TYR A 555 -42.25 1.94 30.76
N TRP A 556 -42.33 2.94 29.87
CA TRP A 556 -43.28 4.05 30.05
C TRP A 556 -44.74 3.61 29.90
N ALA A 557 -45.03 2.64 29.02
CA ALA A 557 -46.38 2.09 28.85
C ALA A 557 -46.88 1.40 30.13
N LYS A 558 -46.00 0.67 30.82
CA LYS A 558 -46.32 0.06 32.12
C LYS A 558 -46.63 1.12 33.20
N LEU A 559 -45.86 2.21 33.26
CA LEU A 559 -46.09 3.29 34.22
C LEU A 559 -47.38 4.07 33.95
N GLU A 560 -47.74 4.26 32.67
CA GLU A 560 -49.02 4.83 32.25
C GLU A 560 -50.20 3.94 32.66
N GLU A 561 -50.12 2.64 32.40
CA GLU A 561 -51.16 1.69 32.78
C GLU A 561 -51.34 1.62 34.31
N GLU A 562 -50.24 1.62 35.07
CA GLU A 562 -50.27 1.70 36.53
C GLU A 562 -50.90 3.01 37.05
N ALA A 563 -50.66 4.15 36.38
CA ALA A 563 -51.30 5.42 36.71
C ALA A 563 -52.81 5.37 36.44
N ARG A 564 -53.23 4.87 35.28
CA ARG A 564 -54.67 4.71 34.94
C ARG A 564 -55.39 3.75 35.89
N ARG A 565 -54.78 2.62 36.26
CA ARG A 565 -55.33 1.69 37.26
C ARG A 565 -55.53 2.37 38.63
N LYS A 566 -54.64 3.29 39.02
CA LYS A 566 -54.78 4.11 40.26
C LYS A 566 -55.92 5.13 40.17
N ILE A 567 -56.16 5.74 39.01
CA ILE A 567 -57.32 6.63 38.80
C ILE A 567 -58.62 5.86 39.05
N ILE A 568 -58.79 4.70 38.40
CA ILE A 568 -59.99 3.87 38.49
C ILE A 568 -60.24 3.39 39.92
N SER A 569 -59.22 2.89 40.62
CA SER A 569 -59.39 2.36 41.98
C SER A 569 -59.73 3.45 43.01
N VAL A 570 -59.14 4.64 42.90
CA VAL A 570 -59.47 5.78 43.78
C VAL A 570 -60.87 6.32 43.47
N GLN A 571 -61.29 6.38 42.21
CA GLN A 571 -62.65 6.75 41.83
C GLN A 571 -63.70 5.75 42.33
N GLN A 572 -63.46 4.45 42.18
CA GLN A 572 -64.33 3.39 42.74
C GLN A 572 -64.42 3.44 44.27
N THR A 573 -63.32 3.79 44.95
CA THR A 573 -63.30 3.98 46.41
C THR A 573 -64.08 5.23 46.83
N ARG A 574 -64.06 6.30 46.02
CA ARG A 574 -64.89 7.51 46.19
C ARG A 574 -66.38 7.31 45.89
N THR A 575 -66.77 6.30 45.12
CA THR A 575 -68.19 5.98 44.82
C THR A 575 -68.78 4.92 45.77
N ARG A 576 -67.95 4.30 46.61
CA ARG A 576 -68.35 3.35 47.66
C ARG A 576 -68.36 3.97 49.08
N ARG A 577 -68.07 5.27 49.18
CA ARG A 577 -68.23 6.11 50.37
C ARG A 577 -69.30 7.15 50.10
#